data_AF-A0A9W6ZX86-F1
#
_entry.id   AF-A0A9W6ZX86-F1
#
_cell.length_a   1.000
_cell.length_b   1.000
_cell.length_c   1.000
_cell.angle_alpha   90.00
_cell.angle_beta   90.00
_cell.angle_gamma   90.00
#
_symmetry.space_group_name_H-M   'P 1'
#
loop_
_entity.id
_entity.type
_entity.pdbx_description
1 polymer ?
#
loop_
_entity_poly.entity_id
_entity_poly.type
_entity_poly.pdbx_seq_one_letter_code
_entity_poly.pdbx_strand_id
1 'polypeptide(L)'
;MAGMFGFAEAFNQPIGGWITSSVTNMAYMFFGAIAFNEDITTWSAEGASAFDFEDMFSGATAWLDKYEYTGNIGVCNQEAPFGPAECWSVIITP
;
A
#
# COMPACT_ATOMS: atom_id res chain seq x y z
N MET A 1 2.37 10.89 -7.28
CA MET A 1 3.67 10.29 -7.64
C MET A 1 3.40 8.81 -7.89
N ALA A 2 3.33 8.36 -9.14
CA ALA A 2 3.02 6.97 -9.44
C ALA A 2 4.31 6.14 -9.57
N GLY A 3 4.29 4.88 -9.11
CA GLY A 3 5.26 3.86 -9.50
C GLY A 3 6.68 4.00 -8.97
N MET A 4 6.93 4.72 -7.88
CA MET A 4 8.30 5.04 -7.45
C MET A 4 9.16 3.80 -7.12
N PHE A 5 8.55 2.74 -6.58
CA PHE A 5 9.20 1.45 -6.34
C PHE A 5 8.57 0.32 -7.19
N GLY A 6 7.89 0.68 -8.28
CA GLY A 6 7.35 -0.30 -9.23
C GLY A 6 8.49 -1.12 -9.84
N PHE A 7 8.32 -2.44 -9.84
CA PHE A 7 9.27 -3.46 -10.29
C PHE A 7 10.62 -3.46 -9.56
N ALA A 8 10.72 -2.79 -8.40
CA ALA A 8 11.90 -2.86 -7.56
C ALA A 8 11.88 -4.16 -6.75
N GLU A 9 12.06 -5.30 -7.42
CA GLU A 9 11.85 -6.65 -6.87
C GLU A 9 12.61 -6.91 -5.56
N ALA A 10 13.81 -6.33 -5.41
CA ALA A 10 14.66 -6.48 -4.23
C ALA A 10 14.51 -5.37 -3.18
N PHE A 11 13.64 -4.38 -3.40
CA PHE A 11 13.47 -3.26 -2.48
C PHE A 11 12.73 -3.70 -1.21
N ASN A 12 13.40 -3.57 -0.07
CA ASN A 12 12.83 -3.83 1.25
C ASN A 12 13.54 -2.97 2.31
N GLN A 13 13.26 -1.67 2.31
CA GLN A 13 13.94 -0.71 3.20
C GLN A 13 12.92 -0.02 4.11
N PRO A 14 13.31 0.36 5.33
CA PRO A 14 12.39 0.91 6.31
C PRO A 14 11.89 2.30 5.85
N ILE A 15 10.63 2.36 5.41
CA ILE A 15 9.97 3.57 4.92
C ILE A 15 8.67 3.90 5.66
N GLY A 16 8.32 3.14 6.71
CA GLY A 16 7.13 3.38 7.54
C GLY A 16 7.05 4.76 8.19
N GLY A 17 8.19 5.45 8.34
CA GLY A 17 8.26 6.81 8.89
C GLY A 17 8.03 7.95 7.89
N TRP A 18 7.69 7.65 6.64
CA TRP A 18 7.46 8.69 5.63
C TRP A 18 6.13 9.41 5.86
N ILE A 19 6.13 10.72 5.64
CA ILE A 19 4.93 11.55 5.72
C ILE A 19 4.29 11.57 4.33
N THR A 20 3.14 10.92 4.18
CA THR A 20 2.44 10.77 2.90
C THR A 20 1.11 11.50 2.82
N SER A 21 0.70 12.21 3.88
CA SER A 21 -0.64 12.78 4.02
C SER A 21 -1.05 13.75 2.90
N SER A 22 -0.10 14.36 2.20
CA SER A 22 -0.34 15.26 1.06
C SER A 22 -0.12 14.61 -0.31
N VAL A 23 0.21 13.32 -0.36
CA VAL A 23 0.45 12.60 -1.62
C VAL A 23 -0.89 12.10 -2.15
N THR A 24 -1.33 12.69 -3.26
CA THR A 24 -2.64 12.38 -3.85
C THR A 24 -2.58 11.34 -4.97
N ASN A 25 -1.43 10.72 -5.25
CA ASN A 25 -1.31 9.66 -6.24
C ASN A 25 -0.17 8.75 -5.82
N MET A 26 -0.48 7.48 -5.58
CA MET A 26 0.38 6.37 -5.19
C MET A 26 0.16 5.13 -6.09
N ALA A 27 -0.45 5.33 -7.26
CA ALA A 27 -0.72 4.25 -8.19
C ALA A 27 0.58 3.51 -8.52
N TYR A 28 0.53 2.19 -8.54
CA TYR A 28 1.65 1.29 -8.82
C TYR A 28 2.88 1.44 -7.90
N MET A 29 2.79 2.12 -6.75
CA MET A 29 3.97 2.51 -5.96
C MET A 29 4.86 1.34 -5.57
N PHE A 30 4.30 0.16 -5.32
CA PHE A 30 5.00 -1.11 -5.03
C PHE A 30 4.61 -2.23 -6.01
N PHE A 31 4.14 -1.88 -7.21
CA PHE A 31 3.73 -2.86 -8.21
C PHE A 31 4.88 -3.82 -8.53
N GLY A 32 4.74 -5.12 -8.28
CA GLY A 32 5.79 -6.10 -8.50
C GLY A 32 7.02 -5.96 -7.60
N ALA A 33 6.94 -5.25 -6.47
CA ALA A 33 8.01 -5.20 -5.48
C ALA A 33 7.99 -6.46 -4.60
N ILE A 34 8.45 -7.58 -5.17
CA ILE A 34 8.30 -8.94 -4.60
C ILE A 34 8.81 -9.06 -3.16
N ALA A 35 9.97 -8.47 -2.84
CA ALA A 35 10.60 -8.58 -1.52
C ALA A 35 10.08 -7.60 -0.46
N PHE A 36 9.22 -6.64 -0.83
CA PHE A 36 8.77 -5.59 0.08
C PHE A 36 7.82 -6.14 1.16
N ASN A 37 8.14 -5.90 2.45
CA ASN A 37 7.35 -6.38 3.60
C ASN A 37 7.34 -5.42 4.82
N GLU A 38 7.74 -4.17 4.60
CA GLU A 38 7.94 -3.15 5.63
C GLU A 38 6.67 -2.44 6.02
N ASP A 39 6.38 -2.35 7.32
CA ASP A 39 5.13 -1.78 7.83
C ASP A 39 4.96 -0.30 7.45
N ILE A 40 4.00 -0.05 6.56
CA ILE A 40 3.56 1.27 6.11
C ILE A 40 2.08 1.52 6.41
N THR A 41 1.46 0.77 7.32
CA THR A 41 0.03 0.96 7.70
C THR A 41 -0.26 2.34 8.29
N THR A 42 0.79 3.06 8.67
CA THR A 42 0.76 4.47 9.12
C THR A 42 0.69 5.48 7.98
N TRP A 43 0.92 5.07 6.74
CA TRP A 43 0.85 5.96 5.58
C TRP A 43 -0.61 6.33 5.32
N SER A 44 -0.91 7.61 5.50
CA SER A 44 -2.19 8.18 5.14
C SER A 44 -2.09 9.03 3.88
N ALA A 45 -3.20 9.15 3.16
CA ALA A 45 -3.29 9.96 1.97
C ALA A 45 -4.61 10.74 2.01
N GLU A 46 -4.59 11.86 2.72
CA GLU A 46 -5.76 12.71 2.90
C GLU A 46 -6.13 13.36 1.56
N GLY A 47 -7.39 13.19 1.15
CA GLY A 47 -7.91 13.77 -0.09
C GLY A 47 -7.55 13.00 -1.37
N ALA A 48 -6.89 11.84 -1.26
CA ALA A 48 -6.75 10.91 -2.37
C ALA A 48 -8.07 10.16 -2.63
N SER A 49 -8.32 9.83 -3.89
CA SER A 49 -9.45 9.04 -4.35
C SER A 49 -9.06 7.57 -4.54
N ALA A 50 -10.05 6.69 -4.74
CA ALA A 50 -9.81 5.27 -5.02
C ALA A 50 -8.83 5.02 -6.20
N PHE A 51 -8.88 5.87 -7.24
CA PHE A 51 -8.01 5.76 -8.42
C PHE A 51 -6.54 6.06 -8.13
N ASP A 52 -6.26 6.75 -7.03
CA ASP A 52 -4.92 7.17 -6.68
C ASP A 52 -4.07 6.03 -6.09
N PHE A 53 -4.65 4.84 -5.88
CA PHE A 53 -3.97 3.64 -5.36
C PHE A 53 -4.05 2.47 -6.34
N GLU A 54 -4.37 2.71 -7.61
CA GLU A 54 -4.48 1.66 -8.63
C GLU A 54 -3.25 0.73 -8.58
N ASP A 55 -3.51 -0.57 -8.38
CA ASP A 55 -2.50 -1.63 -8.34
C ASP A 55 -1.29 -1.37 -7.44
N MET A 56 -1.43 -0.57 -6.38
CA MET A 56 -0.32 -0.15 -5.50
C MET A 56 0.50 -1.34 -4.99
N PHE A 57 -0.16 -2.43 -4.59
CA PHE A 57 0.46 -3.66 -4.06
C PHE A 57 0.35 -4.87 -4.98
N SER A 58 -0.13 -4.69 -6.21
CA SER A 58 -0.29 -5.82 -7.14
C SER A 58 1.09 -6.43 -7.44
N GLY A 59 1.24 -7.74 -7.17
CA GLY A 59 2.52 -8.45 -7.31
C GLY A 59 3.53 -8.26 -6.17
N ALA A 60 3.23 -7.46 -5.14
CA ALA A 60 4.07 -7.35 -3.93
C ALA A 60 3.80 -8.53 -2.99
N THR A 61 4.26 -9.73 -3.35
CA THR A 61 3.85 -10.99 -2.69
C THR A 61 4.19 -11.03 -1.21
N ALA A 62 5.39 -10.60 -0.80
CA ALA A 62 5.78 -10.62 0.61
C ALA A 62 4.93 -9.69 1.50
N TRP A 63 4.43 -8.59 0.94
CA TRP A 63 3.48 -7.71 1.60
C TRP A 63 2.11 -8.39 1.72
N LEU A 64 1.59 -8.93 0.61
CA LEU A 64 0.29 -9.59 0.56
C LEU A 64 0.21 -10.86 1.43
N ASP A 65 1.35 -11.50 1.72
CA ASP A 65 1.42 -12.63 2.65
C ASP A 65 1.33 -12.22 4.13
N LYS A 66 1.61 -10.95 4.45
CA LYS A 66 1.72 -10.44 5.83
C LYS A 66 0.53 -9.59 6.26
N TYR A 67 -0.18 -8.96 5.32
CA TYR A 67 -1.25 -8.02 5.60
C TYR A 67 -2.57 -8.48 5.01
N GLU A 68 -3.67 -8.24 5.75
CA GLU A 68 -5.03 -8.43 5.29
C GLU A 68 -5.72 -7.08 5.08
N TYR A 69 -6.57 -7.01 4.05
CA TYR A 69 -7.37 -5.82 3.79
C TYR A 69 -8.48 -5.67 4.84
N THR A 70 -8.52 -4.54 5.56
CA THR A 70 -9.42 -4.30 6.70
C THR A 70 -10.86 -3.96 6.30
N GLY A 71 -11.19 -3.93 5.01
CA GLY A 71 -12.54 -3.64 4.55
C GLY A 71 -12.94 -2.17 4.67
N ASN A 72 -14.25 -1.89 4.72
CA ASN A 72 -14.80 -0.55 4.57
C ASN A 72 -14.58 0.37 5.79
N ILE A 73 -13.47 1.11 5.83
CA ILE A 73 -13.18 2.20 6.79
C ILE A 73 -12.74 3.45 6.01
N GLY A 74 -13.55 4.51 6.00
CA GLY A 74 -13.19 5.77 5.34
C GLY A 74 -13.00 5.64 3.82
N VAL A 75 -11.79 5.94 3.33
CA VAL A 75 -11.38 5.80 1.91
C VAL A 75 -11.14 4.34 1.50
N CYS A 76 -11.07 3.42 2.46
CA CYS A 76 -11.04 1.99 2.21
C CYS A 76 -12.45 1.60 1.76
N ASN A 77 -12.66 1.48 0.45
CA ASN A 77 -13.86 0.88 -0.10
C ASN A 77 -13.47 -0.22 -1.09
N GLN A 78 -14.39 -1.16 -1.33
CA GLN A 78 -14.18 -2.26 -2.29
C GLN A 78 -14.04 -1.80 -3.75
N GLU A 79 -14.13 -0.49 -4.04
CA GLU A 79 -13.96 0.06 -5.39
C GLU A 79 -12.48 0.19 -5.77
N ALA A 80 -11.56 0.20 -4.79
CA ALA A 80 -10.12 0.15 -5.01
C ALA A 80 -9.58 -1.25 -4.67
N PRO A 81 -9.32 -2.13 -5.65
CA PRO A 81 -8.81 -3.48 -5.40
C PRO A 81 -7.45 -3.51 -4.67
N PHE A 82 -6.75 -2.37 -4.56
CA PHE A 82 -5.49 -2.20 -3.83
C PHE A 82 -5.41 -0.82 -3.16
N GLY A 83 -6.42 -0.48 -2.33
CA GLY A 83 -6.53 0.80 -1.61
C GLY A 83 -5.33 1.15 -0.71
N PRO A 84 -5.34 2.35 -0.07
CA PRO A 84 -4.20 2.89 0.66
C PRO A 84 -3.69 1.96 1.76
N ALA A 85 -2.44 2.13 2.17
CA ALA A 85 -1.80 1.29 3.18
C ALA A 85 -2.54 1.29 4.53
N GLU A 86 -3.21 2.39 4.89
CA GLU A 86 -4.09 2.49 6.07
C GLU A 86 -5.31 1.54 6.04
N CYS A 87 -5.60 0.93 4.89
CA CYS A 87 -6.66 -0.08 4.71
C CYS A 87 -6.18 -1.52 4.94
N TRP A 88 -4.97 -1.70 5.44
CA TRP A 88 -4.38 -3.01 5.65
C TRP A 88 -3.98 -3.16 7.11
N SER A 89 -4.21 -4.35 7.68
CA SER A 89 -3.76 -4.72 9.02
C SER A 89 -2.86 -5.94 8.96
N VAL A 90 -1.93 -6.04 9.91
CA VAL A 90 -1.09 -7.25 10.05
C VAL A 90 -1.99 -8.45 10.31
N ILE A 91 -1.76 -9.53 9.57
CA ILE A 91 -2.41 -10.82 9.84
C ILE A 91 -1.91 -11.31 11.20
N ILE A 92 -2.79 -11.26 12.21
CA ILE A 92 -2.49 -11.83 13.52
C ILE A 92 -2.83 -13.32 13.44
N THR A 93 -1.86 -14.16 13.07
CA THR A 93 -2.03 -15.61 13.27
C THR A 93 -1.95 -15.91 14.78
N PRO A 94 -2.88 -16.70 15.35
CA PRO A 94 -2.84 -17.12 16.75
C PRO A 94 -1.62 -18.00 17.08
#